data_AF-A0A955XVL2-F1
#
_entry.id   AF-A0A955XVL2-F1
#
_cell.length_a   1.000
_cell.length_b   1.000
_cell.length_c   1.000
_cell.angle_alpha   90.00
_cell.angle_beta   90.00
_cell.angle_gamma   90.00
#
_symmetry.space_group_name_H-M   'P 1'
#
loop_
_entity.id
_entity.type
_entity.pdbx_description
1 polymer ?
#
loop_
_entity_poly.entity_id
_entity_poly.type
_entity_poly.pdbx_seq_one_letter_code
_entity_poly.pdbx_strand_id
1 'polypeptide(L)'
;MASNKAGRDFFIDLGKNGVTSAVYLLTGEESLLVDEAIRALTKAVLPTGGDEFSHQVFLGAEAKGASVRQSLETLSLFGGERLIHVRDIANMPSDELDALAGYEDNPAPETVLLLSGTAVDKR
;
A
#
# COMPACT_ATOMS: atom_id res chain seq x y z
N MET A 1 -20.06 -15.00 4.73
CA MET A 1 -20.94 -13.94 4.17
C MET A 1 -20.50 -12.51 4.57
N ALA A 2 -19.30 -12.31 5.12
CA ALA A 2 -18.80 -10.99 5.57
C ALA A 2 -17.81 -10.31 4.59
N SER A 3 -17.48 -10.95 3.45
CA SER A 3 -16.37 -10.50 2.59
C SER A 3 -16.68 -9.25 1.73
N ASN A 4 -17.96 -8.92 1.46
CA ASN A 4 -18.31 -7.92 0.45
C ASN A 4 -18.58 -6.48 1.00
N LYS A 5 -18.68 -6.29 2.32
CA LYS A 5 -18.97 -4.96 2.88
C LYS A 5 -17.72 -4.07 2.97
N ALA A 6 -16.60 -4.62 3.46
CA ALA A 6 -15.36 -3.86 3.64
C ALA A 6 -14.79 -3.37 2.30
N GLY A 7 -14.75 -4.23 1.27
CA GLY A 7 -14.31 -3.84 -0.06
C GLY A 7 -15.18 -2.75 -0.68
N ARG A 8 -16.51 -2.87 -0.57
CA ARG A 8 -17.43 -1.83 -1.05
C ARG A 8 -17.25 -0.51 -0.30
N ASP A 9 -17.13 -0.56 1.02
CA ASP A 9 -16.96 0.62 1.85
C ASP A 9 -15.62 1.32 1.51
N PHE A 10 -14.56 0.57 1.17
CA PHE A 10 -13.29 1.12 0.65
C PHE A 10 -13.49 1.92 -0.65
N PHE A 11 -14.14 1.37 -1.67
CA PHE A 11 -14.36 2.10 -2.92
C PHE A 11 -15.23 3.35 -2.74
N ILE A 12 -16.23 3.28 -1.84
CA ILE A 12 -17.08 4.42 -1.50
C ILE A 12 -16.26 5.52 -0.80
N ASP A 13 -15.43 5.15 0.17
CA ASP A 13 -14.57 6.10 0.89
C ASP A 13 -13.57 6.76 -0.05
N LEU A 14 -12.83 5.95 -0.81
CA LEU A 14 -11.84 6.43 -1.78
C LEU A 14 -12.46 7.38 -2.81
N GLY A 15 -13.65 7.07 -3.32
CA GLY A 15 -14.35 7.91 -4.29
C GLY A 15 -14.91 9.22 -3.72
N LYS A 16 -15.20 9.28 -2.42
CA LYS A 16 -15.76 10.47 -1.76
C LYS A 16 -14.70 11.37 -1.13
N ASN A 17 -13.74 10.74 -0.47
CA ASN A 17 -12.78 11.39 0.41
C ASN A 17 -11.36 11.36 -0.15
N GLY A 18 -11.11 10.60 -1.22
CA GLY A 18 -9.76 10.42 -1.76
C GLY A 18 -8.90 9.56 -0.84
N VAL A 19 -7.60 9.83 -0.83
CA VAL A 19 -6.62 9.15 0.03
C VAL A 19 -6.73 9.72 1.45
N THR A 20 -7.13 8.87 2.39
CA THR A 20 -7.45 9.22 3.79
C THR A 20 -6.48 8.62 4.80
N SER A 21 -5.61 7.70 4.38
CA SER A 21 -4.62 7.02 5.24
C SER A 21 -3.23 7.03 4.59
N ALA A 22 -2.18 7.04 5.41
CA ALA A 22 -0.81 6.83 4.93
C ALA A 22 -0.50 5.34 4.67
N VAL A 23 -1.34 4.42 5.18
CA VAL A 23 -1.15 2.98 5.05
C VAL A 23 -2.45 2.31 4.63
N TYR A 24 -2.37 1.46 3.59
CA TYR A 24 -3.46 0.62 3.12
C TYR A 24 -3.04 -0.84 3.07
N LEU A 25 -3.89 -1.74 3.58
CA LEU A 25 -3.76 -3.18 3.43
C LEU A 25 -4.90 -3.70 2.55
N LEU A 26 -4.57 -4.15 1.34
CA LEU A 26 -5.52 -4.70 0.37
C LEU A 26 -5.31 -6.20 0.23
N THR A 27 -6.12 -6.98 0.93
CA THR A 27 -6.08 -8.44 0.87
C THR A 27 -7.46 -9.02 0.63
N GLY A 28 -7.53 -10.15 -0.08
CA GLY A 28 -8.78 -10.84 -0.34
C GLY A 28 -8.59 -12.20 -0.97
N GLU A 29 -9.65 -12.98 -1.00
CA GLU A 29 -9.71 -14.27 -1.72
C GLU A 29 -9.88 -14.06 -3.23
N GLU A 30 -10.53 -12.95 -3.63
CA GLU A 30 -10.82 -12.61 -5.02
C GLU A 30 -9.71 -11.70 -5.58
N SER A 31 -8.74 -12.27 -6.30
CA SER A 31 -7.60 -11.53 -6.84
C SER A 31 -8.01 -10.35 -7.74
N LEU A 32 -9.10 -10.50 -8.51
CA LEU A 32 -9.62 -9.45 -9.37
C LEU A 32 -10.05 -8.20 -8.57
N LEU A 33 -10.74 -8.39 -7.44
CA LEU A 33 -11.18 -7.27 -6.60
C LEU A 33 -10.00 -6.58 -5.92
N VAL A 34 -9.00 -7.35 -5.49
CA VAL A 34 -7.76 -6.80 -4.93
C VAL A 34 -7.02 -5.99 -6.00
N ASP A 35 -6.90 -6.51 -7.22
CA ASP A 35 -6.27 -5.81 -8.34
C ASP A 35 -7.01 -4.52 -8.71
N GLU A 36 -8.34 -4.53 -8.70
CA GLU A 36 -9.16 -3.33 -8.91
C GLU A 36 -8.95 -2.29 -7.82
N ALA A 37 -8.90 -2.72 -6.55
CA ALA A 37 -8.65 -1.85 -5.41
C ALA A 37 -7.24 -1.22 -5.46
N ILE A 38 -6.23 -2.01 -5.81
CA ILE A 38 -4.85 -1.53 -6.05
C ILE A 38 -4.85 -0.47 -7.13
N ARG A 39 -5.46 -0.74 -8.30
CA ARG A 39 -5.52 0.23 -9.41
C ARG A 39 -6.24 1.51 -9.02
N ALA A 40 -7.35 1.41 -8.29
CA ALA A 40 -8.11 2.55 -7.82
C ALA A 40 -7.28 3.41 -6.86
N LEU A 41 -6.61 2.80 -5.88
CA LEU A 41 -5.73 3.52 -4.95
C LEU A 41 -4.54 4.13 -5.67
N THR A 42 -3.85 3.39 -6.54
CA THR A 42 -2.73 3.92 -7.33
C THR A 42 -3.15 5.12 -8.16
N LYS A 43 -4.33 5.10 -8.79
CA LYS A 43 -4.85 6.26 -9.54
C LYS A 43 -5.23 7.44 -8.63
N ALA A 44 -5.72 7.17 -7.43
CA ALA A 44 -6.06 8.21 -6.46
C ALA A 44 -4.81 8.89 -5.89
N VAL A 45 -3.74 8.13 -5.65
CA VAL A 45 -2.45 8.64 -5.18
C VAL A 45 -1.65 9.27 -6.32
N LEU A 46 -1.74 8.77 -7.55
CA LEU A 46 -0.93 9.23 -8.69
C LEU A 46 -1.84 9.56 -9.89
N PRO A 47 -2.63 10.65 -9.82
CA PRO A 47 -3.67 10.96 -10.80
C PRO A 47 -3.14 11.25 -12.21
N THR A 48 -1.92 11.78 -12.31
CA THR A 48 -1.23 12.03 -13.58
C THR A 48 -0.40 10.84 -14.07
N GLY A 49 -0.46 9.71 -13.37
CA GLY A 49 0.47 8.59 -13.53
C GLY A 49 1.75 8.77 -12.69
N GLY A 50 2.39 7.65 -12.38
CA GLY A 50 3.66 7.61 -11.67
C GLY A 50 4.81 7.13 -12.56
N ASP A 51 5.99 7.66 -12.30
CA ASP A 51 7.27 7.12 -12.75
C ASP A 51 7.86 6.16 -11.70
N GLU A 52 9.06 5.64 -11.96
CA GLU A 52 9.76 4.72 -11.05
C GLU A 52 10.13 5.35 -9.70
N PHE A 53 10.11 6.68 -9.60
CA PHE A 53 10.39 7.40 -8.35
C PHE A 53 9.12 7.53 -7.53
N SER A 54 8.02 7.96 -8.14
CA SER A 54 6.73 8.18 -7.48
C SER A 54 5.97 6.88 -7.23
N HIS A 55 6.23 5.80 -7.97
CA HIS A 55 5.67 4.47 -7.70
C HIS A 55 6.76 3.40 -7.64
N GLN A 56 7.16 3.03 -6.42
CA GLN A 56 8.10 1.93 -6.19
C GLN A 56 7.36 0.67 -5.74
N VAL A 57 7.70 -0.46 -6.37
CA VAL A 57 7.08 -1.76 -6.07
C VAL A 57 8.13 -2.72 -5.53
N PHE A 58 7.83 -3.35 -4.41
CA PHE A 58 8.61 -4.40 -3.76
C PHE A 58 7.84 -5.72 -3.78
N LEU A 59 8.53 -6.84 -3.98
CA LEU A 59 7.96 -8.18 -3.84
C LEU A 59 8.19 -8.67 -2.41
N GLY A 60 7.13 -9.03 -1.67
CA GLY A 60 7.20 -9.36 -0.26
C GLY A 60 8.24 -10.43 0.08
N ALA A 61 8.37 -11.46 -0.75
CA ALA A 61 9.36 -12.54 -0.57
C ALA A 61 10.82 -12.07 -0.66
N GLU A 62 11.07 -10.97 -1.35
CA GLU A 62 12.41 -10.44 -1.64
C GLU A 62 12.69 -9.11 -0.91
N ALA A 63 11.62 -8.46 -0.45
CA ALA A 63 11.66 -7.14 0.16
C ALA A 63 12.41 -7.19 1.50
N LYS A 64 13.28 -6.20 1.69
CA LYS A 64 13.90 -5.89 2.97
C LYS A 64 13.12 -4.77 3.63
N GLY A 65 12.64 -5.00 4.84
CA GLY A 65 11.85 -4.03 5.60
C GLY A 65 12.58 -2.71 5.76
N ALA A 66 13.88 -2.75 6.04
CA ALA A 66 14.74 -1.56 6.09
C ALA A 66 14.79 -0.80 4.75
N SER A 67 14.83 -1.49 3.61
CA SER A 67 14.84 -0.85 2.29
C SER A 67 13.50 -0.21 1.96
N VAL A 68 12.38 -0.90 2.28
CA VAL A 68 11.03 -0.34 2.12
C VAL A 68 10.88 0.90 3.02
N ARG A 69 11.33 0.83 4.27
CA ARG A 69 11.34 1.95 5.22
C ARG A 69 12.13 3.13 4.70
N GLN A 70 13.34 2.90 4.20
CA GLN A 70 14.15 3.93 3.57
C GLN A 70 13.40 4.58 2.39
N SER A 71 12.75 3.80 1.54
CA SER A 71 11.95 4.31 0.43
C SER A 71 10.72 5.12 0.89
N LEU A 72 10.12 4.79 2.04
CA LEU A 72 9.02 5.55 2.65
C LEU A 72 9.49 6.89 3.23
N GLU A 73 10.70 6.94 3.77
CA GLU A 73 11.26 8.12 4.43
C GLU A 73 12.06 9.03 3.47
N THR A 74 12.35 8.54 2.27
CA THR A 74 13.02 9.33 1.24
C THR A 74 12.07 10.38 0.69
N LEU A 75 12.30 11.62 1.10
CA LEU A 75 11.55 12.78 0.62
C LEU A 75 11.72 12.93 -0.91
N SER A 76 10.61 13.15 -1.61
CA SER A 76 10.64 13.55 -3.02
C SER A 76 11.32 14.92 -3.14
N LEU A 77 12.41 15.00 -3.88
CA LEU A 77 13.13 16.26 -4.14
C LEU A 77 12.29 17.25 -4.96
N PHE A 78 11.30 16.76 -5.71
CA PHE A 78 10.43 17.56 -6.58
C PHE A 78 9.03 17.77 -5.98
N GLY A 79 8.82 17.33 -4.73
CA GLY A 79 7.49 17.24 -4.11
C GLY A 79 6.62 16.17 -4.78
N GLY A 80 5.37 16.04 -4.33
CA GLY A 80 4.36 15.24 -4.99
C GLY A 80 4.11 13.89 -4.34
N GLU A 81 2.96 13.33 -4.72
CA GLU A 81 2.42 12.09 -4.16
C GLU A 81 3.33 10.90 -4.52
N ARG A 82 3.58 10.05 -3.52
CA ARG A 82 4.46 8.88 -3.63
C ARG A 82 3.73 7.66 -3.14
N LEU A 83 3.83 6.57 -3.91
CA LEU A 83 3.28 5.27 -3.60
C LEU A 83 4.41 4.25 -3.46
N ILE A 84 4.56 3.70 -2.27
CA ILE A 84 5.40 2.53 -2.01
C ILE A 84 4.49 1.31 -1.89
N HIS A 85 4.62 0.36 -2.81
CA HIS A 85 3.77 -0.81 -2.88
C HIS A 85 4.55 -2.08 -2.56
N VAL A 86 4.19 -2.80 -1.50
CA VAL A 86 4.67 -4.15 -1.23
C VAL A 86 3.62 -5.17 -1.67
N ARG A 87 3.95 -5.93 -2.73
CA ARG A 87 3.12 -7.02 -3.28
C ARG A 87 3.37 -8.33 -2.56
N ASP A 88 2.39 -9.21 -2.59
CA ASP A 88 2.45 -10.54 -1.97
C ASP A 88 2.96 -10.49 -0.52
N ILE A 89 2.40 -9.56 0.28
CA ILE A 89 2.84 -9.27 1.64
C ILE A 89 2.83 -10.49 2.57
N ALA A 90 1.97 -11.48 2.28
CA ALA A 90 1.92 -12.76 3.01
C ALA A 90 3.26 -13.55 2.95
N ASN A 91 4.05 -13.31 1.90
CA ASN A 91 5.35 -13.94 1.70
C ASN A 91 6.50 -13.15 2.35
N MET A 92 6.23 -11.97 2.90
CA MET A 92 7.24 -11.21 3.62
C MET A 92 7.57 -11.90 4.96
N PRO A 93 8.86 -12.08 5.30
CA PRO A 93 9.27 -12.54 6.62
C PRO A 93 8.75 -11.63 7.73
N SER A 94 8.42 -12.18 8.90
CA SER A 94 7.82 -11.42 10.00
C SER A 94 8.73 -10.33 10.54
N ASP A 95 10.04 -10.60 10.64
CA ASP A 95 11.05 -9.64 11.06
C ASP A 95 11.19 -8.46 10.08
N GLU A 96 11.08 -8.73 8.78
CA GLU A 96 11.07 -7.69 7.76
C GLU A 96 9.76 -6.87 7.80
N LEU A 97 8.63 -7.52 8.07
CA LEU A 97 7.32 -6.86 8.23
C LEU A 97 7.29 -5.98 9.49
N ASP A 98 7.88 -6.44 10.60
CA ASP A 98 7.99 -5.69 11.86
C ASP A 98 8.76 -4.38 11.67
N ALA A 99 9.71 -4.32 10.74
CA ALA A 99 10.42 -3.09 10.40
C ALA A 99 9.52 -2.03 9.72
N LEU A 100 8.32 -2.39 9.25
CA LEU A 100 7.32 -1.47 8.71
C LEU A 100 6.34 -0.97 9.77
N ALA A 101 6.28 -1.64 10.93
CA ALA A 101 5.39 -1.26 12.03
C ALA A 101 5.70 0.17 12.52
N GLY A 102 4.66 0.89 12.95
CA GLY A 102 4.78 2.26 13.44
C GLY A 102 4.98 3.33 12.36
N TYR A 103 4.97 2.99 11.06
CA TYR A 103 4.98 4.02 10.01
C TYR A 103 3.81 5.00 10.12
N GLU A 104 2.63 4.47 10.43
CA GLU A 104 1.40 5.24 10.59
C GLU A 104 1.45 6.27 11.73
N ASP A 105 2.34 6.10 12.71
CA ASP A 105 2.50 7.02 13.83
C ASP A 105 3.14 8.35 13.42
N ASN A 106 4.03 8.32 12.41
CA ASN A 106 4.70 9.50 11.87
C ASN A 106 5.04 9.29 10.39
N PRO A 107 4.02 9.30 9.50
CA PRO A 107 4.22 9.06 8.09
C PRO A 107 4.93 10.23 7.42
N ALA A 108 5.77 9.93 6.44
CA ALA A 108 6.32 10.97 5.56
C ALA A 108 5.17 11.66 4.80
N PRO A 109 5.20 13.00 4.67
CA PRO A 109 4.16 13.72 3.97
C PRO A 109 4.03 13.24 2.53
N GLU A 110 2.81 13.20 2.02
CA GLU A 110 2.49 12.85 0.63
C GLU A 110 2.94 11.43 0.21
N THR A 111 3.33 10.57 1.16
CA THR A 111 3.74 9.19 0.90
C THR A 111 2.70 8.21 1.43
N VAL A 112 2.31 7.26 0.58
CA VAL A 112 1.37 6.19 0.89
C VAL A 112 2.09 4.85 0.79
N LEU A 113 1.97 4.05 1.84
CA LEU A 113 2.33 2.64 1.85
C LEU A 113 1.10 1.81 1.45
N LEU A 114 1.21 1.06 0.37
CA LEU A 114 0.26 0.04 -0.03
C LEU A 114 0.85 -1.35 0.21
N LEU A 115 0.17 -2.14 1.03
CA LEU A 115 0.44 -3.56 1.24
C LEU A 115 -0.65 -4.35 0.53
N SER A 116 -0.28 -5.33 -0.31
CA SER A 116 -1.27 -6.18 -0.97
C SER A 116 -0.87 -7.64 -0.97
N GLY A 117 -1.85 -8.53 -0.98
CA GLY A 117 -1.62 -9.95 -1.16
C GLY A 117 -2.91 -10.76 -1.08
N THR A 118 -2.77 -12.07 -1.12
CA THR A 118 -3.86 -12.97 -0.71
C THR A 118 -4.15 -12.78 0.78
N ALA A 119 -5.35 -13.18 1.21
CA ALA A 119 -5.73 -13.12 2.62
C ALA A 119 -4.62 -13.71 3.50
N VAL A 120 -4.04 -12.87 4.37
CA VAL A 120 -3.03 -13.27 5.33
C VAL A 120 -3.78 -14.02 6.44
N ASP A 121 -3.57 -15.33 6.54
CA ASP A 121 -3.98 -16.07 7.73
C ASP A 121 -3.29 -15.42 8.94
N LYS A 122 -4.04 -15.12 10.00
CA LYS A 122 -3.54 -14.35 11.14
C LYS A 122 -2.32 -15.05 11.73
N ARG A 123 -1.12 -14.51 11.47
CA ARG A 123 0.13 -14.94 12.12
C ARG A 123 0.21 -14.36 13.53
#